data_AF-A0A3N4LFH5-F1
#
_entry.id   AF-A0A3N4LFH5-F1
#
_cell.length_a   1.000
_cell.length_b   1.000
_cell.length_c   1.000
_cell.angle_alpha   90.00
_cell.angle_beta   90.00
_cell.angle_gamma   90.00
#
_symmetry.space_group_name_H-M   'P 1'
#
loop_
_entity.id
_entity.type
_entity.pdbx_description
1 polymer ?
#
loop_
_entity_poly.entity_id
_entity_poly.type
_entity_poly.pdbx_seq_one_letter_code
_entity_poly.pdbx_strand_id
1 'polypeptide(L)'
;MGGYRGSILREASGQKRRVWIPLLVGLNLRKVNLEIGLNDEDEETMSQRIIPDGMLTNIGPVDIGRKLLRRLRSGEGVGGRKHPRRVYEYGYDWRLSPHILSRQLIEYLENLPCNQGSDRGQPRQPGRGALVIAHSLGGLIVRHAINQRPELFSGVLFVGTPQHCVNILGPLRNGDTVLLSSRVLTAQVNFTLRSSYVLLPEDGHCFVDKKTGEKINMDFFDVNTWIKYALSPCVVTVKSASSLPSMSGGIEEAVKDAAREGTSAATRDRTLAPQMDSTSSTLNPFSHIPSFSEETVCTLPTSETIPYLDRTLKAIKQFKEELRFKPEIGYPPETGKQSEAPDIMHCDEITSIGSSATVTPTSPLATVPSASIEEHKSVYYPPMAIIYANNTPTVKGARVDGIESISLHNVYDDLIFGAGDGVCLAKAAQLPPGYKACAKVLSDRGHISLLGDLDNVGKAIEGIVRERGW
;
A
#
# COMPACT_ATOMS: atom_id res chain seq x y z
N MET A 1 -8.87 3.25 9.83
CA MET A 1 -8.64 4.08 8.63
C MET A 1 -8.33 3.19 7.45
N GLY A 2 -8.72 3.59 6.24
CA GLY A 2 -8.49 2.84 5.01
C GLY A 2 -7.09 3.07 4.42
N GLY A 3 -6.82 2.44 3.28
CA GLY A 3 -5.58 2.61 2.52
C GLY A 3 -5.74 3.43 1.24
N TYR A 4 -4.93 3.09 0.23
CA TYR A 4 -4.97 3.73 -1.08
C TYR A 4 -6.36 3.54 -1.69
N ARG A 5 -7.01 4.63 -2.11
CA ARG A 5 -8.42 4.63 -2.57
C ARG A 5 -9.45 4.19 -1.51
N GLY A 6 -9.04 4.15 -0.25
CA GLY A 6 -9.81 3.62 0.88
C GLY A 6 -10.70 4.64 1.60
N SER A 7 -10.87 5.85 1.06
CA SER A 7 -11.77 6.87 1.58
C SER A 7 -12.70 7.38 0.51
N ILE A 8 -13.92 7.73 0.92
CA ILE A 8 -14.88 8.39 0.04
C ILE A 8 -14.42 9.82 -0.17
N LEU A 9 -14.33 10.27 -1.42
CA LEU A 9 -14.00 11.64 -1.77
C LEU A 9 -15.22 12.35 -2.34
N ARG A 10 -15.40 13.61 -1.95
CA ARG A 10 -16.50 14.47 -2.38
C ARG A 10 -16.01 15.84 -2.79
N GLU A 11 -16.76 16.49 -3.67
CA GLU A 11 -16.60 17.93 -3.92
C GLU A 11 -16.77 18.70 -2.59
N ALA A 12 -15.93 19.71 -2.36
CA ALA A 12 -16.01 20.56 -1.18
C ALA A 12 -17.18 21.56 -1.29
N SER A 13 -17.42 22.06 -2.51
CA SER A 13 -18.46 23.04 -2.83
C SER A 13 -19.73 22.38 -3.38
N GLY A 14 -20.81 23.17 -3.44
CA GLY A 14 -22.09 22.72 -3.98
C GLY A 14 -22.74 21.61 -3.17
N GLN A 15 -23.24 20.57 -3.84
CA GLN A 15 -24.00 19.47 -3.23
C GLN A 15 -23.13 18.39 -2.59
N LYS A 16 -21.82 18.61 -2.40
CA LYS A 16 -20.86 17.64 -1.85
C LYS A 16 -20.97 16.26 -2.49
N ARG A 17 -21.00 16.26 -3.83
CA ARG A 17 -21.21 15.05 -4.63
C ARG A 17 -20.00 14.15 -4.53
N ARG A 18 -20.24 12.83 -4.58
CA ARG A 18 -19.19 11.81 -4.51
C ARG A 18 -18.44 11.74 -5.83
N VAL A 19 -17.12 11.93 -5.78
CA VAL A 19 -16.22 11.86 -6.94
C VAL A 19 -15.49 10.52 -7.03
N TRP A 20 -15.45 9.73 -5.95
CA TRP A 20 -14.84 8.40 -5.94
C TRP A 20 -15.86 7.30 -5.63
N ILE A 21 -16.05 6.35 -6.56
CA ILE A 21 -17.08 5.27 -6.53
C ILE A 21 -18.50 5.85 -6.38
N PRO A 22 -19.04 6.55 -7.38
CA PRO A 22 -20.42 7.03 -7.33
C PRO A 22 -21.40 5.83 -7.30
N LEU A 23 -22.52 5.95 -6.58
CA LEU A 23 -23.48 4.86 -6.39
C LEU A 23 -24.40 4.61 -7.61
N LEU A 24 -24.43 5.53 -8.58
CA LEU A 24 -25.36 5.54 -9.72
C LEU A 24 -24.61 5.59 -11.05
N VAL A 25 -23.83 4.54 -11.30
CA VAL A 25 -22.93 4.47 -12.45
C VAL A 25 -23.35 3.33 -13.37
N GLY A 26 -24.47 3.52 -14.06
CA GLY A 26 -24.98 2.57 -15.05
C GLY A 26 -25.27 3.16 -16.43
N LEU A 27 -25.44 4.49 -16.56
CA LEU A 27 -25.85 5.11 -17.83
C LEU A 27 -25.22 6.52 -17.91
N ASN A 28 -24.35 6.74 -18.91
CA ASN A 28 -23.74 8.04 -19.27
C ASN A 28 -23.15 8.88 -18.13
N LEU A 29 -22.02 8.42 -17.58
CA LEU A 29 -21.28 9.13 -16.54
C LEU A 29 -20.76 10.49 -16.99
N ARG A 30 -21.20 11.52 -16.27
CA ARG A 30 -20.55 12.83 -16.17
C ARG A 30 -19.04 12.68 -15.92
N LYS A 31 -18.23 13.51 -16.60
CA LYS A 31 -16.77 13.54 -16.46
C LYS A 31 -16.40 13.90 -15.01
N VAL A 32 -15.86 12.94 -14.27
CA VAL A 32 -15.30 13.16 -12.92
C VAL A 32 -13.79 13.33 -13.08
N ASN A 33 -13.24 14.44 -12.58
CA ASN A 33 -11.80 14.66 -12.58
C ASN A 33 -11.21 14.34 -11.20
N LEU A 34 -10.35 13.31 -11.15
CA LEU A 34 -9.60 12.94 -9.94
C LEU A 34 -8.15 13.45 -9.97
N GLU A 35 -7.73 14.11 -11.04
CA GLU A 35 -6.39 14.67 -11.17
C GLU A 35 -6.11 15.71 -10.08
N ILE A 36 -4.84 15.79 -9.71
CA ILE A 36 -4.27 16.86 -8.91
C ILE A 36 -3.36 17.66 -9.84
N GLY A 37 -3.42 18.99 -9.79
CA GLY A 37 -2.47 19.83 -10.51
C GLY A 37 -1.03 19.48 -10.16
N LEU A 38 -0.06 19.82 -11.00
CA LEU A 38 1.32 19.32 -10.88
C LEU A 38 2.17 20.09 -9.85
N ASN A 39 1.67 21.17 -9.27
CA ASN A 39 2.42 22.00 -8.33
C ASN A 39 2.11 21.60 -6.87
N ASP A 40 2.97 22.02 -5.94
CA ASP A 40 2.81 21.66 -4.52
C ASP A 40 1.63 22.43 -3.90
N GLU A 41 1.40 23.66 -4.37
CA GLU A 41 0.26 24.51 -3.99
C GLU A 41 -1.09 23.88 -4.36
N ASP A 42 -1.11 23.04 -5.41
CA ASP A 42 -2.32 22.32 -5.83
C ASP A 42 -2.75 21.29 -4.79
N GLU A 43 -1.82 20.77 -4.00
CA GLU A 43 -2.09 19.82 -2.91
C GLU A 43 -2.55 20.55 -1.64
N GLU A 44 -1.87 21.62 -1.25
CA GLU A 44 -2.19 22.38 -0.03
C GLU A 44 -3.59 23.03 -0.11
N THR A 45 -4.01 23.43 -1.31
CA THR A 45 -5.36 23.99 -1.54
C THR A 45 -6.43 22.94 -1.85
N MET A 46 -6.08 21.65 -1.91
CA MET A 46 -7.02 20.60 -2.37
C MET A 46 -8.26 20.50 -1.49
N SER A 47 -8.15 20.76 -0.19
CA SER A 47 -9.27 20.75 0.76
C SER A 47 -10.41 21.71 0.40
N GLN A 48 -10.11 22.76 -0.38
CA GLN A 48 -11.11 23.71 -0.90
C GLN A 48 -11.93 23.15 -2.07
N ARG A 49 -11.45 22.07 -2.71
CA ARG A 49 -12.06 21.44 -3.89
C ARG A 49 -12.60 20.06 -3.59
N ILE A 50 -11.85 19.25 -2.84
CA ILE A 50 -12.21 17.88 -2.49
C ILE A 50 -12.01 17.65 -0.99
N ILE A 51 -13.03 17.06 -0.36
CA ILE A 51 -13.00 16.68 1.04
C ILE A 51 -13.21 15.16 1.19
N PRO A 52 -12.51 14.51 2.13
CA PRO A 52 -12.78 13.14 2.49
C PRO A 52 -14.07 13.03 3.34
N ASP A 53 -14.84 11.97 3.12
CA ASP A 53 -16.07 11.65 3.85
C ASP A 53 -15.98 10.24 4.44
N GLY A 54 -15.03 10.07 5.36
CA GLY A 54 -14.82 8.80 6.05
C GLY A 54 -14.17 7.70 5.19
N MET A 55 -14.15 6.50 5.75
CA MET A 55 -13.57 5.33 5.13
C MET A 55 -14.56 4.73 4.11
N LEU A 56 -14.03 4.24 2.99
CA LEU A 56 -14.78 3.36 2.11
C LEU A 56 -14.92 1.99 2.79
N THR A 57 -16.05 1.75 3.44
CA THR A 57 -16.25 0.55 4.28
C THR A 57 -16.75 -0.67 3.52
N ASN A 58 -17.23 -0.49 2.28
CA ASN A 58 -17.72 -1.55 1.40
C ASN A 58 -17.83 -1.07 -0.06
N ILE A 59 -17.86 -2.02 -0.99
CA ILE A 59 -18.26 -1.79 -2.39
C ILE A 59 -19.30 -2.86 -2.74
N GLY A 60 -20.54 -2.44 -3.01
CA GLY A 60 -21.66 -3.38 -3.16
C GLY A 60 -21.73 -4.36 -1.97
N PRO A 61 -21.74 -5.68 -2.21
CA PRO A 61 -21.76 -6.70 -1.16
C PRO A 61 -20.40 -6.94 -0.49
N VAL A 62 -19.30 -6.49 -1.10
CA VAL A 62 -17.93 -6.74 -0.61
C VAL A 62 -17.65 -5.88 0.62
N ASP A 63 -17.37 -6.54 1.74
CA ASP A 63 -17.00 -5.89 3.00
C ASP A 63 -15.51 -5.51 2.99
N ILE A 64 -15.24 -4.23 3.24
CA ILE A 64 -13.87 -3.72 3.39
C ILE A 64 -13.55 -3.46 4.86
N GLY A 65 -14.52 -2.99 5.63
CA GLY A 65 -14.36 -2.75 7.08
C GLY A 65 -15.67 -2.44 7.81
N ARG A 66 -16.82 -2.62 7.13
CA ARG A 66 -18.14 -2.30 7.69
C ARG A 66 -18.45 -3.22 8.87
N LYS A 67 -18.15 -4.52 8.76
CA LYS A 67 -18.32 -5.49 9.86
C LYS A 67 -17.52 -5.10 11.09
N LEU A 68 -16.25 -4.72 10.92
CA LEU A 68 -15.38 -4.29 12.01
C LEU A 68 -15.91 -3.05 12.70
N LEU A 69 -16.26 -2.00 11.95
CA LEU A 69 -16.80 -0.76 12.53
C LEU A 69 -18.10 -1.03 13.29
N ARG A 70 -18.98 -1.88 12.76
CA ARG A 70 -20.22 -2.30 13.46
C ARG A 70 -19.90 -3.00 14.77
N ARG A 71 -18.97 -3.96 14.76
CA ARG A 71 -18.54 -4.71 15.95
C ARG A 71 -17.91 -3.80 17.00
N LEU A 72 -17.08 -2.84 16.59
CA LEU A 72 -16.45 -1.88 17.51
C LEU A 72 -17.50 -0.96 18.13
N ARG A 73 -18.42 -0.41 17.33
CA ARG A 73 -19.49 0.51 17.76
C ARG A 73 -20.56 -0.17 18.62
N SER A 74 -20.82 -1.47 18.45
CA SER A 74 -21.81 -2.19 19.28
C SER A 74 -21.43 -2.22 20.76
N GLY A 75 -20.13 -2.14 21.07
CA GLY A 75 -19.61 -2.21 22.42
C GLY A 75 -19.86 -3.57 23.11
N GLU A 76 -20.29 -4.59 22.37
CA GLU A 76 -20.57 -5.91 22.94
C GLU A 76 -19.29 -6.57 23.46
N GLY A 77 -19.31 -6.95 24.73
CA GLY A 77 -18.28 -7.70 25.42
C GLY A 77 -18.70 -9.13 25.72
N VAL A 78 -17.79 -9.86 26.39
CA VAL A 78 -18.01 -11.24 26.82
C VAL A 78 -19.17 -11.29 27.82
N GLY A 79 -20.03 -12.30 27.70
CA GLY A 79 -21.19 -12.50 28.59
C GLY A 79 -22.27 -11.43 28.48
N GLY A 80 -22.37 -10.72 27.34
CA GLY A 80 -23.42 -9.72 27.09
C GLY A 80 -23.19 -8.36 27.76
N ARG A 81 -22.04 -8.16 28.44
CA ARG A 81 -21.68 -6.86 29.02
C ARG A 81 -21.41 -5.84 27.91
N LYS A 82 -21.83 -4.59 28.10
CA LYS A 82 -21.53 -3.49 27.17
C LYS A 82 -20.34 -2.69 27.66
N HIS A 83 -19.31 -2.60 26.83
CA HIS A 83 -18.16 -1.72 27.01
C HIS A 83 -18.19 -0.65 25.90
N PRO A 84 -18.78 0.53 26.16
CA PRO A 84 -18.87 1.57 25.14
C PRO A 84 -17.48 2.02 24.72
N ARG A 85 -17.22 1.98 23.41
CA ARG A 85 -15.95 2.40 22.80
C ARG A 85 -16.18 3.67 21.99
N ARG A 86 -15.29 4.64 22.12
CA ARG A 86 -15.25 5.79 21.20
C ARG A 86 -14.55 5.35 19.92
N VAL A 87 -15.32 5.18 18.85
CA VAL A 87 -14.81 4.74 17.55
C VAL A 87 -14.78 5.92 16.59
N TYR A 88 -13.58 6.29 16.19
CA TYR A 88 -13.35 7.36 15.23
C TYR A 88 -13.06 6.77 13.85
N GLU A 89 -13.81 7.23 12.85
CA GLU A 89 -13.59 6.87 11.47
C GLU A 89 -12.83 7.99 10.77
N TYR A 90 -11.54 7.76 10.50
CA TYR A 90 -10.69 8.72 9.81
C TYR A 90 -10.59 8.38 8.32
N GLY A 91 -11.13 9.28 7.50
CA GLY A 91 -10.95 9.29 6.05
C GLY A 91 -10.02 10.43 5.64
N TYR A 92 -9.28 10.22 4.56
CA TYR A 92 -8.29 11.19 4.06
C TYR A 92 -8.28 11.21 2.53
N ASP A 93 -7.77 12.29 1.94
CA ASP A 93 -7.61 12.38 0.49
C ASP A 93 -6.39 11.57 0.05
N TRP A 94 -6.61 10.28 -0.19
CA TRP A 94 -5.57 9.30 -0.54
C TRP A 94 -4.77 9.63 -1.79
N ARG A 95 -5.08 10.69 -2.53
CA ARG A 95 -4.36 11.15 -3.71
C ARG A 95 -3.13 12.02 -3.37
N LEU A 96 -3.16 12.69 -2.21
CA LEU A 96 -2.15 13.66 -1.79
C LEU A 96 -0.81 13.01 -1.38
N SER A 97 0.21 13.84 -1.29
CA SER A 97 1.55 13.51 -0.82
C SER A 97 1.52 12.90 0.58
N PRO A 98 2.25 11.80 0.82
CA PRO A 98 2.17 11.08 2.09
C PRO A 98 2.67 11.90 3.30
N HIS A 99 3.56 12.88 3.08
CA HIS A 99 3.93 13.86 4.13
C HIS A 99 2.73 14.71 4.58
N ILE A 100 1.96 15.26 3.63
CA ILE A 100 0.73 16.02 3.93
C ILE A 100 -0.26 15.13 4.68
N LEU A 101 -0.46 13.90 4.20
CA LEU A 101 -1.36 12.94 4.84
C LEU A 101 -0.93 12.60 6.27
N SER A 102 0.36 12.43 6.52
CA SER A 102 0.86 12.18 7.87
C SER A 102 0.70 13.39 8.78
N ARG A 103 0.94 14.61 8.27
CA ARG A 103 0.72 15.86 9.02
C ARG A 103 -0.74 16.00 9.42
N GLN A 104 -1.67 15.81 8.47
CA GLN A 104 -3.10 15.84 8.73
C GLN A 104 -3.56 14.75 9.72
N LEU A 105 -2.97 13.55 9.65
CA LEU A 105 -3.26 12.50 10.63
C LEU A 105 -2.78 12.88 12.03
N ILE A 106 -1.59 13.45 12.16
CA ILE A 106 -1.05 13.92 13.45
C ILE A 106 -1.97 15.00 14.03
N GLU A 107 -2.30 16.03 13.24
CA GLU A 107 -3.22 17.11 13.64
C GLU A 107 -4.58 16.55 14.09
N TYR A 108 -5.11 15.54 13.39
CA TYR A 108 -6.34 14.87 13.78
C TYR A 108 -6.19 14.14 15.13
N LEU A 109 -5.11 13.39 15.32
CA LEU A 109 -4.86 12.61 16.53
C LEU A 109 -4.63 13.51 17.75
N GLU A 110 -3.94 14.64 17.59
CA GLU A 110 -3.70 15.64 18.66
C GLU A 110 -5.02 16.17 19.24
N ASN A 111 -6.05 16.31 18.40
CA ASN A 111 -7.36 16.81 18.78
C ASN A 111 -8.29 15.75 19.41
N LEU A 112 -7.88 14.48 19.49
CA LEU A 112 -8.71 13.43 20.11
C LEU A 112 -8.73 13.56 21.64
N PRO A 113 -9.88 13.30 22.31
CA PRO A 113 -9.97 13.38 23.77
C PRO A 113 -8.94 12.52 24.54
N CYS A 114 -8.56 11.36 23.98
CA CYS A 114 -7.55 10.48 24.57
C CYS A 114 -6.13 11.04 24.53
N ASN A 115 -5.89 12.10 23.75
CA ASN A 115 -4.60 12.72 23.54
C ASN A 115 -4.52 14.15 24.12
N GLN A 116 -5.60 14.66 24.72
CA GLN A 116 -5.56 15.94 25.43
C GLN A 116 -4.46 15.92 26.52
N GLY A 117 -3.60 16.93 26.49
CA GLY A 117 -2.44 17.05 27.39
C GLY A 117 -1.22 16.21 26.97
N SER A 118 -1.18 15.71 25.73
CA SER A 118 0.00 15.01 25.19
C SER A 118 0.96 16.01 24.56
N ASP A 119 2.01 16.36 25.29
CA ASP A 119 3.04 17.26 24.80
C ASP A 119 4.06 16.53 23.92
N ARG A 120 4.55 17.21 22.88
CA ARG A 120 5.52 16.65 21.95
C ARG A 120 6.81 16.29 22.68
N GLY A 121 7.29 15.07 22.46
CA GLY A 121 8.57 14.61 23.04
C GLY A 121 8.48 14.19 24.51
N GLN A 122 7.28 14.20 25.10
CA GLN A 122 7.04 13.71 26.46
C GLN A 122 6.53 12.27 26.45
N PRO A 123 6.79 11.49 27.52
CA PRO A 123 6.30 10.12 27.61
C PRO A 123 4.78 10.08 27.57
N ARG A 124 4.24 9.10 26.86
CA ARG A 124 2.79 8.85 26.87
C ARG A 124 2.33 8.52 28.29
N GLN A 125 1.37 9.29 28.80
CA GLN A 125 0.78 9.00 30.09
C GLN A 125 -0.01 7.67 30.06
N PRO A 126 0.00 6.89 31.16
CA PRO A 126 -0.84 5.69 31.27
C PRO A 126 -2.31 5.97 30.96
N GLY A 127 -2.95 5.09 30.20
CA GLY A 127 -4.36 5.25 29.80
C GLY A 127 -4.64 6.29 28.70
N ARG A 128 -3.63 7.05 28.24
CA ARG A 128 -3.73 7.98 27.09
C ARG A 128 -3.26 7.33 25.79
N GLY A 129 -3.56 7.96 24.65
CA GLY A 129 -3.19 7.49 23.32
C GLY A 129 -4.35 6.82 22.56
N ALA A 130 -4.42 7.05 21.26
CA ALA A 130 -5.36 6.37 20.38
C ALA A 130 -4.88 4.95 20.02
N LEU A 131 -5.77 3.96 20.03
CA LEU A 131 -5.52 2.67 19.34
C LEU A 131 -5.88 2.85 17.87
N VAL A 132 -4.89 2.74 16.99
CA VAL A 132 -5.09 3.00 15.55
C VAL A 132 -5.07 1.68 14.78
N ILE A 133 -6.14 1.42 14.02
CA ILE A 133 -6.24 0.30 13.07
C ILE A 133 -6.09 0.87 11.66
N ALA A 134 -5.01 0.49 10.98
CA ALA A 134 -4.61 1.05 9.70
C ALA A 134 -4.49 -0.05 8.64
N HIS A 135 -5.21 0.11 7.54
CA HIS A 135 -5.22 -0.84 6.44
C HIS A 135 -4.37 -0.36 5.27
N SER A 136 -3.63 -1.29 4.65
CA SER A 136 -2.88 -1.06 3.41
C SER A 136 -1.99 0.20 3.50
N LEU A 137 -2.00 1.09 2.50
CA LEU A 137 -1.21 2.34 2.47
C LEU A 137 -1.43 3.23 3.71
N GLY A 138 -2.60 3.17 4.36
CA GLY A 138 -2.87 3.93 5.58
C GLY A 138 -1.90 3.57 6.71
N GLY A 139 -1.39 2.34 6.73
CA GLY A 139 -0.35 1.93 7.66
C GLY A 139 1.00 2.60 7.43
N LEU A 140 1.35 2.97 6.19
CA LEU A 140 2.57 3.74 5.92
C LEU A 140 2.45 5.16 6.47
N ILE A 141 1.28 5.79 6.30
CA ILE A 141 0.99 7.10 6.86
C ILE A 141 1.07 7.07 8.40
N VAL A 142 0.50 6.03 9.01
CA VAL A 142 0.58 5.82 10.47
C VAL A 142 2.02 5.58 10.91
N ARG A 143 2.82 4.76 10.21
CA ARG A 143 4.22 4.51 10.58
C ARG A 143 5.05 5.79 10.55
N HIS A 144 4.85 6.64 9.54
CA HIS A 144 5.46 7.97 9.52
C HIS A 144 5.01 8.81 10.72
N ALA A 145 3.70 8.86 11.01
CA ALA A 145 3.19 9.61 12.15
C ALA A 145 3.75 9.13 13.50
N ILE A 146 3.90 7.82 13.70
CA ILE A 146 4.53 7.25 14.91
C ILE A 146 6.00 7.69 15.02
N ASN A 147 6.75 7.80 13.92
CA ASN A 147 8.13 8.28 13.95
C ASN A 147 8.27 9.78 14.28
N GLN A 148 7.16 10.51 14.36
CA GLN A 148 7.11 11.95 14.65
C GLN A 148 6.45 12.25 16.00
N ARG A 149 5.41 11.49 16.37
CA ARG A 149 4.56 11.69 17.55
C ARG A 149 4.09 10.34 18.15
N PRO A 150 5.00 9.43 18.53
CA PRO A 150 4.62 8.10 19.02
C PRO A 150 3.74 8.14 20.28
N GLU A 151 3.82 9.19 21.08
CA GLU A 151 3.04 9.39 22.31
C GLU A 151 1.53 9.57 22.08
N LEU A 152 1.11 9.89 20.85
CA LEU A 152 -0.31 9.98 20.47
C LEU A 152 -0.98 8.60 20.32
N PHE A 153 -0.21 7.53 20.37
CA PHE A 153 -0.66 6.17 20.09
C PHE A 153 -0.59 5.31 21.35
N SER A 154 -1.71 4.65 21.70
CA SER A 154 -1.71 3.63 22.76
C SER A 154 -1.46 2.23 22.22
N GLY A 155 -1.49 2.06 20.89
CA GLY A 155 -1.21 0.82 20.18
C GLY A 155 -1.56 0.97 18.71
N VAL A 156 -0.96 0.15 17.85
CA VAL A 156 -1.21 0.21 16.40
C VAL A 156 -1.36 -1.19 15.81
N LEU A 157 -2.44 -1.38 15.05
CA LEU A 157 -2.68 -2.57 14.26
C LEU A 157 -2.51 -2.24 12.77
N PHE A 158 -1.48 -2.81 12.16
CA PHE A 158 -1.24 -2.74 10.70
C PHE A 158 -1.91 -3.93 10.03
N VAL A 159 -2.72 -3.68 9.01
CA VAL A 159 -3.49 -4.71 8.31
C VAL A 159 -3.15 -4.69 6.83
N GLY A 160 -2.36 -5.67 6.38
CA GLY A 160 -1.90 -5.77 4.99
C GLY A 160 -1.10 -4.56 4.53
N THR A 161 -0.32 -3.91 5.41
CA THR A 161 0.41 -2.67 5.09
C THR A 161 1.66 -2.96 4.23
N PRO A 162 1.71 -2.55 2.95
CA PRO A 162 2.82 -2.89 2.07
C PRO A 162 4.04 -2.00 2.30
N GLN A 163 5.24 -2.58 2.45
CA GLN A 163 6.49 -1.81 2.29
C GLN A 163 6.71 -1.35 0.84
N HIS A 164 6.23 -2.14 -0.11
CA HIS A 164 6.14 -1.85 -1.54
C HIS A 164 5.03 -2.70 -2.17
N CYS A 165 4.54 -2.28 -3.34
CA CYS A 165 3.57 -2.99 -4.16
C CYS A 165 3.83 -2.66 -5.64
N VAL A 166 4.62 -3.50 -6.30
CA VAL A 166 5.07 -3.27 -7.69
C VAL A 166 3.93 -3.19 -8.70
N ASN A 167 2.76 -3.74 -8.35
CA ASN A 167 1.56 -3.69 -9.19
C ASN A 167 1.10 -2.26 -9.49
N ILE A 168 1.54 -1.25 -8.74
CA ILE A 168 1.24 0.17 -9.02
C ILE A 168 1.81 0.66 -10.37
N LEU A 169 2.86 0.01 -10.88
CA LEU A 169 3.49 0.37 -12.15
C LEU A 169 2.56 0.15 -13.35
N GLY A 170 1.63 -0.82 -13.27
CA GLY A 170 0.60 -1.05 -14.29
C GLY A 170 -0.31 0.17 -14.46
N PRO A 171 -1.02 0.62 -13.41
CA PRO A 171 -1.84 1.83 -13.44
C PRO A 171 -1.11 3.11 -13.86
N LEU A 172 0.16 3.29 -13.47
CA LEU A 172 0.96 4.47 -13.86
C LEU A 172 1.32 4.49 -15.35
N ARG A 173 1.37 3.31 -15.98
CA ARG A 173 1.67 3.16 -17.42
C ARG A 173 0.41 3.11 -18.28
N ASN A 174 -0.54 2.26 -17.91
CA ASN A 174 -1.66 1.87 -18.75
C ASN A 174 -3.00 2.43 -18.27
N GLY A 175 -3.03 3.10 -17.11
CA GLY A 175 -4.27 3.41 -16.41
C GLY A 175 -4.90 2.18 -15.76
N ASP A 176 -6.08 2.36 -15.21
CA ASP A 176 -6.82 1.36 -14.44
C ASP A 176 -8.32 1.43 -14.76
N THR A 177 -8.97 0.28 -14.72
CA THR A 177 -10.41 0.17 -14.99
C THR A 177 -11.17 0.04 -13.67
N VAL A 178 -12.11 0.94 -13.42
CA VAL A 178 -12.93 0.95 -12.19
C VAL A 178 -14.40 0.82 -12.57
N LEU A 179 -15.09 -0.18 -12.03
CA LEU A 179 -16.52 -0.43 -12.30
C LEU A 179 -16.84 -0.43 -13.81
N LEU A 180 -16.02 -1.13 -14.60
CA LEU A 180 -16.12 -1.22 -16.08
C LEU A 180 -15.83 0.08 -16.84
N SER A 181 -15.34 1.13 -16.16
CA SER A 181 -14.91 2.38 -16.80
C SER A 181 -13.39 2.56 -16.73
N SER A 182 -12.75 2.64 -17.90
CA SER A 182 -11.34 3.02 -18.06
C SER A 182 -11.13 4.54 -18.06
N ARG A 183 -12.21 5.34 -17.99
CA ARG A 183 -12.16 6.80 -18.15
C ARG A 183 -11.86 7.56 -16.84
N VAL A 184 -11.94 6.89 -15.69
CA VAL A 184 -11.84 7.54 -14.37
C VAL A 184 -10.40 7.57 -13.86
N LEU A 185 -9.64 6.51 -14.11
CA LEU A 185 -8.25 6.35 -13.65
C LEU A 185 -7.33 6.09 -14.83
N THR A 186 -7.26 7.03 -15.76
CA THR A 186 -6.30 6.96 -16.87
C THR A 186 -4.86 6.96 -16.35
N ALA A 187 -3.88 6.65 -17.20
CA ALA A 187 -2.47 6.75 -16.84
C ALA A 187 -2.11 8.15 -16.34
N GLN A 188 -2.63 9.19 -17.00
CA GLN A 188 -2.47 10.59 -16.59
C GLN A 188 -3.05 10.87 -15.21
N VAL A 189 -4.26 10.38 -14.92
CA VAL A 189 -4.84 10.55 -13.58
C VAL A 189 -3.93 9.92 -12.54
N ASN A 190 -3.56 8.63 -12.71
CA ASN A 190 -2.68 7.93 -11.78
C ASN A 190 -1.32 8.61 -11.59
N PHE A 191 -0.77 9.16 -12.68
CA PHE A 191 0.49 9.90 -12.67
C PHE A 191 0.46 11.09 -11.71
N THR A 192 -0.69 11.77 -11.60
CA THR A 192 -0.86 12.91 -10.68
C THR A 192 -1.12 12.52 -9.21
N LEU A 193 -1.28 11.24 -8.89
CA LEU A 193 -1.56 10.77 -7.53
C LEU A 193 -0.26 10.52 -6.78
N ARG A 194 0.17 11.45 -5.93
CA ARG A 194 1.50 11.41 -5.28
C ARG A 194 1.71 10.20 -4.38
N SER A 195 0.66 9.77 -3.70
CA SER A 195 0.72 8.59 -2.83
C SER A 195 1.00 7.29 -3.59
N SER A 196 0.71 7.20 -4.90
CA SER A 196 0.99 6.00 -5.71
C SER A 196 2.47 5.62 -5.65
N TYR A 197 3.34 6.63 -5.72
CA TYR A 197 4.79 6.45 -5.77
C TYR A 197 5.37 5.87 -4.47
N VAL A 198 4.66 5.96 -3.33
CA VAL A 198 5.13 5.34 -2.07
C VAL A 198 5.23 3.81 -2.16
N LEU A 199 4.45 3.21 -3.08
CA LEU A 199 4.39 1.78 -3.31
C LEU A 199 5.55 1.27 -4.18
N LEU A 200 6.37 2.15 -4.74
CA LEU A 200 7.54 1.76 -5.52
C LEU A 200 8.59 1.03 -4.64
N PRO A 201 9.27 0.01 -5.19
CA PRO A 201 10.29 -0.74 -4.48
C PRO A 201 11.62 0.04 -4.42
N GLU A 202 12.19 0.20 -3.21
CA GLU A 202 13.51 0.83 -3.00
C GLU A 202 14.68 -0.01 -3.53
N ASP A 203 14.51 -1.33 -3.61
CA ASP A 203 15.54 -2.25 -4.13
C ASP A 203 15.54 -2.34 -5.66
N GLY A 204 14.62 -1.63 -6.32
CA GLY A 204 14.48 -1.60 -7.77
C GLY A 204 14.00 -2.89 -8.41
N HIS A 205 13.58 -3.89 -7.61
CA HIS A 205 13.15 -5.17 -8.12
C HIS A 205 11.75 -5.08 -8.75
N CYS A 206 11.66 -5.39 -10.04
CA CYS A 206 10.39 -5.56 -10.74
C CYS A 206 10.52 -6.52 -11.93
N PHE A 207 11.60 -6.42 -12.70
CA PHE A 207 11.75 -7.15 -13.95
C PHE A 207 12.74 -8.31 -13.84
N VAL A 208 12.46 -9.37 -14.58
CA VAL A 208 13.35 -10.53 -14.73
C VAL A 208 13.49 -10.84 -16.21
N ASP A 209 14.72 -11.00 -16.69
CA ASP A 209 14.96 -11.39 -18.08
C ASP A 209 14.47 -12.82 -18.33
N LYS A 210 13.68 -13.03 -19.39
CA LYS A 210 13.12 -14.35 -19.73
C LYS A 210 14.19 -15.37 -20.15
N LYS A 211 15.27 -14.92 -20.78
CA LYS A 211 16.31 -15.78 -21.35
C LYS A 211 17.35 -16.16 -20.31
N THR A 212 17.82 -15.19 -19.53
CA THR A 212 18.89 -15.41 -18.53
C THR A 212 18.33 -15.77 -17.16
N GLY A 213 17.08 -15.38 -16.86
CA GLY A 213 16.50 -15.50 -15.51
C GLY A 213 17.05 -14.47 -14.52
N GLU A 214 17.92 -13.56 -14.96
CA GLU A 214 18.54 -12.55 -14.11
C GLU A 214 17.55 -11.42 -13.80
N LYS A 215 17.69 -10.85 -12.60
CA LYS A 215 16.90 -9.69 -12.19
C LYS A 215 17.42 -8.43 -12.88
N ILE A 216 16.50 -7.62 -13.39
CA ILE A 216 16.79 -6.30 -13.94
C ILE A 216 16.33 -5.27 -12.90
N ASN A 217 17.29 -4.68 -12.19
CA ASN A 217 17.02 -3.67 -11.17
C ASN A 217 16.93 -2.29 -11.80
N MET A 218 15.96 -1.50 -11.35
CA MET A 218 15.73 -0.14 -11.84
C MET A 218 15.65 0.83 -10.68
N ASP A 219 16.32 1.99 -10.78
CA ASP A 219 16.10 3.05 -9.81
C ASP A 219 14.78 3.77 -10.13
N PHE A 220 13.69 3.32 -9.52
CA PHE A 220 12.38 3.93 -9.67
C PHE A 220 12.28 5.34 -9.06
N PHE A 221 13.30 5.80 -8.33
CA PHE A 221 13.35 7.14 -7.75
C PHE A 221 14.27 8.09 -8.54
N ASP A 222 14.80 7.65 -9.69
CA ASP A 222 15.45 8.50 -10.69
C ASP A 222 14.50 8.77 -11.86
N VAL A 223 14.18 10.05 -12.10
CA VAL A 223 13.33 10.48 -13.20
C VAL A 223 13.85 10.02 -14.57
N ASN A 224 15.17 9.88 -14.74
CA ASN A 224 15.76 9.43 -16.01
C ASN A 224 15.44 7.97 -16.30
N THR A 225 15.27 7.13 -15.27
CA THR A 225 14.76 5.76 -15.42
C THR A 225 13.38 5.77 -16.05
N TRP A 226 12.49 6.64 -15.59
CA TRP A 226 11.13 6.74 -16.11
C TRP A 226 11.08 7.20 -17.57
N ILE A 227 11.93 8.16 -17.92
CA ILE A 227 12.08 8.66 -19.30
C ILE A 227 12.66 7.56 -20.20
N LYS A 228 13.79 6.96 -19.80
CA LYS A 228 14.52 5.96 -20.59
C LYS A 228 13.66 4.74 -20.92
N TYR A 229 12.87 4.28 -19.95
CA TYR A 229 12.10 3.04 -20.08
C TYR A 229 10.59 3.27 -20.27
N ALA A 230 10.17 4.50 -20.57
CA ALA A 230 8.78 4.84 -20.86
C ALA A 230 7.79 4.30 -19.81
N LEU A 231 8.14 4.42 -18.52
CA LEU A 231 7.36 3.82 -17.42
C LEU A 231 5.99 4.48 -17.22
N SER A 232 5.80 5.67 -17.80
CA SER A 232 4.50 6.34 -17.91
C SER A 232 4.44 7.12 -19.22
N PRO A 233 3.28 7.16 -19.91
CA PRO A 233 3.11 8.01 -21.09
C PRO A 233 3.27 9.50 -20.79
N CYS A 234 3.18 9.91 -19.52
CA CYS A 234 3.30 11.30 -19.11
C CYS A 234 4.74 11.85 -19.15
N VAL A 235 5.76 11.01 -19.34
CA VAL A 235 7.18 11.46 -19.38
C VAL A 235 7.87 11.12 -20.70
N VAL A 236 7.12 10.62 -21.68
CA VAL A 236 7.63 10.32 -23.01
C VAL A 236 7.14 11.41 -23.94
N THR A 237 8.07 12.05 -24.64
CA THR A 237 7.70 12.90 -25.77
C THR A 237 7.22 11.99 -26.88
N VAL A 238 5.91 11.96 -27.13
CA VAL A 238 5.40 11.44 -28.39
C VAL A 238 6.02 12.32 -29.47
N LYS A 239 6.98 11.79 -30.24
CA LYS A 239 7.41 12.47 -31.46
C LYS A 239 6.16 12.60 -32.31
N SER A 240 5.62 13.82 -32.40
CA SER A 240 4.50 14.13 -33.29
C SER A 240 4.80 13.50 -34.65
N ALA A 241 3.84 12.75 -35.18
CA ALA A 241 3.89 12.10 -36.48
C ALA A 241 3.85 13.12 -37.65
N SER A 242 4.49 14.28 -37.48
CA SER A 242 4.59 15.37 -38.44
C SER A 242 6.02 15.55 -38.97
N SER A 243 6.89 14.55 -38.84
CA SER A 243 8.26 14.57 -39.41
C SER A 243 8.60 13.38 -40.30
N LEU A 244 7.61 12.60 -40.74
CA LEU A 244 7.79 11.62 -41.81
C LEU A 244 7.42 12.27 -43.15
N PRO A 245 8.26 12.18 -44.19
CA PRO A 245 7.88 12.63 -45.53
C PRO A 245 6.67 11.81 -46.00
N SER A 246 5.62 12.50 -46.42
CA SER A 246 4.45 11.92 -47.08
C SER A 246 4.90 11.10 -48.29
N MET A 247 4.94 9.77 -48.16
CA MET A 247 4.95 8.85 -49.29
C MET A 247 3.53 8.32 -49.47
N SER A 248 2.78 9.04 -50.29
CA SER A 248 1.51 8.60 -50.86
C SER A 248 1.74 7.38 -51.74
N GLY A 249 1.14 6.23 -51.41
CA GLY A 249 0.99 5.10 -52.33
C GLY A 249 0.83 3.75 -51.65
N GLY A 250 -0.41 3.23 -51.66
CA GLY A 250 -0.69 1.79 -51.60
C GLY A 250 -1.02 1.19 -50.24
N ILE A 251 -2.19 1.51 -49.67
CA ILE A 251 -2.81 0.72 -48.58
C ILE A 251 -4.27 0.43 -48.92
N GLU A 252 -4.54 -0.13 -50.11
CA GLU A 252 -5.86 -0.68 -50.43
C GLU A 252 -5.87 -2.20 -50.65
N GLU A 253 -4.72 -2.87 -50.53
CA GLU A 253 -4.62 -4.30 -50.87
C GLU A 253 -4.13 -5.21 -49.72
N ALA A 254 -3.83 -4.65 -48.53
CA ALA A 254 -3.38 -5.44 -47.36
C ALA A 254 -4.50 -5.79 -46.36
N VAL A 255 -5.75 -5.36 -46.60
CA VAL A 255 -6.87 -5.53 -45.65
C VAL A 255 -7.72 -6.79 -45.93
N LYS A 256 -7.39 -7.58 -46.97
CA LYS A 256 -8.20 -8.76 -47.35
C LYS A 256 -7.68 -10.14 -46.90
N ASP A 257 -6.44 -10.26 -46.42
CA ASP A 257 -5.84 -11.57 -46.14
C ASP A 257 -5.80 -12.00 -44.66
N ALA A 258 -6.19 -11.14 -43.70
CA ALA A 258 -6.21 -11.50 -42.28
C ALA A 258 -7.47 -12.26 -41.82
N ALA A 259 -8.34 -12.67 -42.75
CA ALA A 259 -9.60 -13.36 -42.48
C ALA A 259 -9.53 -14.84 -42.90
N ARG A 260 -8.53 -15.59 -42.45
CA ARG A 260 -8.51 -17.07 -42.44
C ARG A 260 -7.28 -17.59 -41.69
N GLU A 261 -7.46 -17.83 -40.39
CA GLU A 261 -6.99 -19.04 -39.69
C GLU A 261 -7.28 -18.88 -38.19
N GLY A 262 -8.31 -19.61 -37.74
CA GLY A 262 -8.61 -19.76 -36.33
C GLY A 262 -7.91 -21.00 -35.79
N THR A 263 -7.09 -20.83 -34.75
CA THR A 263 -6.74 -21.91 -33.83
C THR A 263 -6.72 -21.39 -32.40
N SER A 264 -7.47 -22.08 -31.57
CA SER A 264 -7.81 -21.75 -30.19
C SER A 264 -6.65 -21.98 -29.23
N ALA A 265 -6.22 -20.93 -28.53
CA ALA A 265 -5.48 -21.03 -27.28
C ALA A 265 -6.17 -20.14 -26.23
N ALA A 266 -6.60 -20.76 -25.14
CA ALA A 266 -7.40 -20.13 -24.09
C ALA A 266 -6.64 -19.03 -23.33
N THR A 267 -6.98 -17.77 -23.58
CA THR A 267 -6.48 -16.59 -22.86
C THR A 267 -7.35 -16.32 -21.63
N ARG A 268 -6.75 -16.41 -20.44
CA ARG A 268 -7.36 -16.02 -19.16
C ARG A 268 -7.15 -14.52 -18.94
N ASP A 269 -8.25 -13.84 -18.65
CA ASP A 269 -8.39 -12.42 -18.35
C ASP A 269 -7.54 -12.00 -17.13
N ARG A 270 -6.75 -10.91 -17.26
CA ARG A 270 -5.76 -10.44 -16.26
C ARG A 270 -5.82 -8.92 -16.18
N THR A 271 -6.60 -8.38 -15.25
CA THR A 271 -6.67 -6.93 -14.99
C THR A 271 -5.93 -6.54 -13.69
N LEU A 272 -5.22 -5.40 -13.75
CA LEU A 272 -4.07 -4.99 -12.92
C LEU A 272 -4.43 -3.91 -11.87
N ALA A 273 -5.03 -4.29 -10.74
CA ALA A 273 -5.21 -3.55 -9.48
C ALA A 273 -5.95 -4.49 -8.48
N PRO A 274 -6.22 -4.16 -7.19
CA PRO A 274 -6.97 -5.06 -6.30
C PRO A 274 -8.32 -5.43 -6.93
N GLN A 275 -8.37 -6.57 -7.60
CA GLN A 275 -9.58 -7.02 -8.25
C GLN A 275 -10.49 -7.56 -7.17
N MET A 276 -11.70 -7.03 -7.18
CA MET A 276 -12.78 -7.47 -6.34
C MET A 276 -13.17 -8.87 -6.84
N ASP A 277 -12.81 -9.91 -6.09
CA ASP A 277 -13.28 -11.27 -6.38
C ASP A 277 -14.81 -11.30 -6.32
N SER A 278 -15.45 -11.38 -7.48
CA SER A 278 -16.83 -11.81 -7.61
C SER A 278 -16.86 -13.32 -7.76
N THR A 279 -17.40 -14.01 -6.74
CA THR A 279 -17.68 -15.44 -6.80
C THR A 279 -18.68 -15.74 -7.92
N SER A 280 -18.25 -16.56 -8.88
CA SER A 280 -19.01 -17.50 -9.72
C SER A 280 -20.47 -17.15 -10.06
N SER A 281 -20.68 -16.61 -11.26
CA SER A 281 -21.88 -16.88 -12.07
C SER A 281 -21.53 -16.77 -13.55
N THR A 282 -21.64 -17.90 -14.24
CA THR A 282 -21.52 -18.08 -15.70
C THR A 282 -22.48 -17.17 -16.45
N LEU A 283 -21.98 -16.10 -17.07
CA LEU A 283 -22.54 -15.47 -18.28
C LEU A 283 -21.42 -14.68 -18.98
N ASN A 284 -21.07 -15.08 -20.21
CA ASN A 284 -20.08 -14.44 -21.08
C ASN A 284 -20.57 -13.06 -21.57
N PRO A 285 -19.73 -12.01 -21.47
CA PRO A 285 -19.77 -10.88 -22.38
C PRO A 285 -18.36 -10.63 -22.95
N PHE A 286 -17.83 -11.58 -23.73
CA PHE A 286 -16.56 -11.42 -24.44
C PHE A 286 -16.79 -10.94 -25.86
N SER A 287 -16.71 -9.63 -26.05
CA SER A 287 -16.34 -9.01 -27.31
C SER A 287 -16.00 -7.55 -27.02
N HIS A 288 -14.74 -7.26 -26.69
CA HIS A 288 -14.04 -6.00 -26.99
C HIS A 288 -12.64 -6.09 -26.40
N ILE A 289 -11.67 -6.46 -27.23
CA ILE A 289 -10.28 -6.07 -27.05
C ILE A 289 -10.29 -4.53 -27.08
N PRO A 290 -9.73 -3.79 -26.12
CA PRO A 290 -9.59 -2.35 -26.27
C PRO A 290 -8.53 -2.14 -27.36
N SER A 291 -8.98 -2.01 -28.60
CA SER A 291 -8.26 -1.24 -29.61
C SER A 291 -8.00 0.15 -29.04
N PHE A 292 -6.79 0.66 -29.25
CA PHE A 292 -6.35 2.01 -28.89
C PHE A 292 -7.50 3.01 -29.05
N SER A 293 -8.16 3.38 -27.94
CA SER A 293 -9.07 4.51 -27.96
C SER A 293 -8.20 5.75 -27.94
N GLU A 294 -8.28 6.56 -29.00
CA GLU A 294 -7.58 7.85 -29.18
C GLU A 294 -7.68 8.81 -27.96
N GLU A 295 -8.57 8.53 -27.00
CA GLU A 295 -8.81 9.31 -25.77
C GLU A 295 -7.84 9.00 -24.59
N THR A 296 -6.84 8.13 -24.75
CA THR A 296 -5.82 7.82 -23.69
C THR A 296 -4.46 8.48 -23.91
N VAL A 297 -4.40 9.46 -24.81
CA VAL A 297 -3.19 10.27 -25.04
C VAL A 297 -2.99 11.22 -23.85
N CYS A 298 -1.78 11.20 -23.27
CA CYS A 298 -1.40 12.18 -22.26
C CYS A 298 -1.46 13.59 -22.85
N THR A 299 -2.22 14.49 -22.23
CA THR A 299 -2.39 15.88 -22.66
C THR A 299 -1.45 16.83 -21.92
N LEU A 300 -0.81 16.38 -20.84
CA LEU A 300 0.12 17.21 -20.07
C LEU A 300 1.47 17.36 -20.79
N PRO A 301 2.05 18.57 -20.85
CA PRO A 301 3.31 18.81 -21.53
C PRO A 301 4.49 18.22 -20.74
N THR A 302 5.44 17.58 -21.43
CA THR A 302 6.60 16.95 -20.78
C THR A 302 7.51 17.95 -20.05
N SER A 303 7.48 19.22 -20.46
CA SER A 303 8.16 20.31 -19.78
C SER A 303 7.66 20.56 -18.35
N GLU A 304 6.43 20.14 -18.02
CA GLU A 304 5.85 20.25 -16.68
C GLU A 304 5.86 18.92 -15.94
N THR A 305 5.56 17.81 -16.63
CA THR A 305 5.47 16.49 -15.99
C THR A 305 6.80 15.93 -15.53
N ILE A 306 7.90 16.19 -16.26
CA ILE A 306 9.24 15.71 -15.88
C ILE A 306 9.74 16.38 -14.60
N PRO A 307 9.73 17.74 -14.47
CA PRO A 307 10.08 18.39 -13.21
C PRO A 307 9.17 17.99 -12.04
N TYR A 308 7.86 17.83 -12.30
CA TYR A 308 6.92 17.33 -11.32
C TYR A 308 7.31 15.94 -10.80
N LEU A 309 7.59 15.00 -11.72
CA LEU A 309 7.93 13.64 -11.36
C LEU A 309 9.24 13.61 -10.58
N ASP A 310 10.27 14.33 -11.02
CA ASP A 310 11.56 14.42 -10.32
C ASP A 310 11.39 14.90 -8.86
N ARG A 311 10.64 15.99 -8.64
CA ARG A 311 10.33 16.48 -7.29
C ARG A 311 9.54 15.45 -6.48
N THR A 312 8.53 14.83 -7.08
CA THR A 312 7.68 13.83 -6.42
C THR A 312 8.49 12.60 -6.01
N LEU A 313 9.32 12.05 -6.89
CA LEU A 313 10.16 10.89 -6.58
C LEU A 313 11.15 11.18 -5.46
N LYS A 314 11.79 12.37 -5.46
CA LYS A 314 12.68 12.81 -4.37
C LYS A 314 11.95 12.92 -3.03
N ALA A 315 10.79 13.58 -3.01
CA ALA A 315 9.98 13.70 -1.80
C ALA A 315 9.51 12.32 -1.29
N ILE A 316 9.13 11.41 -2.18
CA ILE A 316 8.69 10.06 -1.77
C ILE A 316 9.87 9.23 -1.26
N LYS A 317 11.05 9.34 -1.87
CA LYS A 317 12.27 8.69 -1.38
C LYS A 317 12.58 9.15 0.05
N GLN A 318 12.55 10.46 0.29
CA GLN A 318 12.68 11.03 1.63
C GLN A 318 11.63 10.47 2.60
N PHE A 319 10.34 10.46 2.20
CA PHE A 319 9.28 9.90 3.05
C PHE A 319 9.58 8.45 3.44
N LYS A 320 10.03 7.62 2.50
CA LYS A 320 10.36 6.20 2.75
C LYS A 320 11.57 6.05 3.67
N GLU A 321 12.58 6.92 3.57
CA GLU A 321 13.69 6.96 4.53
C GLU A 321 13.19 7.32 5.94
N GLU A 322 12.26 8.27 6.05
CA GLU A 322 11.64 8.68 7.32
C GLU A 322 10.71 7.62 7.92
N LEU A 323 10.34 6.58 7.16
CA LEU A 323 9.60 5.41 7.66
C LEU A 323 10.48 4.38 8.38
N ARG A 324 11.81 4.52 8.32
CA ARG A 324 12.74 3.58 8.97
C ARG A 324 12.65 3.69 10.48
N PHE A 325 13.00 2.61 11.16
CA PHE A 325 13.05 2.57 12.61
C PHE A 325 14.04 3.62 13.15
N LYS A 326 13.62 4.33 14.20
CA LYS A 326 14.39 5.37 14.90
C LYS A 326 14.82 4.84 16.28
N PRO A 327 16.08 4.39 16.46
CA PRO A 327 16.57 3.81 17.72
C PRO A 327 16.41 4.73 18.94
N GLU A 328 16.44 6.05 18.72
CA GLU A 328 16.27 7.09 19.73
C GLU A 328 14.89 7.06 20.42
N ILE A 329 13.85 6.55 19.75
CA ILE A 329 12.53 6.33 20.35
C ILE A 329 12.56 5.05 21.20
N GLY A 330 13.09 3.94 20.68
CA GLY A 330 13.18 2.68 21.43
C GLY A 330 11.84 2.09 21.88
N TYR A 331 11.92 1.07 22.75
CA TYR A 331 10.78 0.35 23.30
C TYR A 331 10.76 0.44 24.81
N PRO A 332 9.57 0.37 25.45
CA PRO A 332 9.50 0.30 26.91
C PRO A 332 10.29 -0.93 27.40
N PRO A 333 10.93 -0.84 28.58
CA PRO A 333 11.58 -2.01 29.17
C PRO A 333 10.56 -3.13 29.39
N GLU A 334 10.98 -4.38 29.15
CA GLU A 334 10.12 -5.55 29.32
C GLU A 334 9.68 -5.63 30.79
N THR A 335 8.39 -5.43 31.03
CA THR A 335 7.81 -5.65 32.36
C THR A 335 7.92 -7.15 32.63
N GLY A 336 8.75 -7.56 33.59
CA GLY A 336 9.18 -8.95 33.85
C GLY A 336 8.08 -9.98 34.18
N LYS A 337 7.12 -10.21 33.29
CA LYS A 337 6.27 -11.39 33.26
C LYS A 337 6.76 -12.28 32.14
N GLN A 338 7.66 -13.20 32.47
CA GLN A 338 7.87 -14.41 31.68
C GLN A 338 6.51 -15.12 31.57
N SER A 339 5.79 -14.92 30.47
CA SER A 339 4.75 -15.86 30.06
C SER A 339 5.44 -16.91 29.21
N GLU A 340 5.52 -18.14 29.72
CA GLU A 340 5.87 -19.31 28.92
C GLU A 340 5.00 -19.32 27.65
N ALA A 341 5.62 -19.05 26.51
CA ALA A 341 5.00 -19.35 25.23
C ALA A 341 5.02 -20.87 25.04
N PRO A 342 3.94 -21.51 24.56
CA PRO A 342 4.00 -22.93 24.22
C PRO A 342 4.93 -23.11 23.01
N ASP A 343 5.83 -24.10 23.11
CA ASP A 343 6.76 -24.50 22.07
C ASP A 343 6.08 -24.59 20.69
N ILE A 344 6.48 -23.70 19.78
CA ILE A 344 6.17 -23.82 18.36
C ILE A 344 7.35 -24.53 17.71
N MET A 345 7.05 -25.74 17.20
CA MET A 345 7.95 -26.66 16.52
C MET A 345 9.02 -25.97 15.67
N HIS A 346 10.28 -26.24 16.01
CA HIS A 346 11.40 -26.11 15.08
C HIS A 346 11.33 -27.24 14.05
N CYS A 347 11.45 -26.86 12.77
CA CYS A 347 11.77 -27.79 11.70
C CYS A 347 13.27 -28.04 11.74
N ASP A 348 13.67 -29.24 12.18
CA ASP A 348 15.07 -29.67 12.19
C ASP A 348 15.58 -29.93 10.76
N GLU A 349 16.66 -29.25 10.38
CA GLU A 349 17.57 -29.72 9.34
C GLU A 349 18.77 -30.42 10.00
N ILE A 350 18.92 -31.69 9.64
CA ILE A 350 19.98 -32.59 10.06
C ILE A 350 21.29 -32.18 9.39
N THR A 351 22.36 -32.00 10.17
CA THR A 351 23.72 -32.36 9.72
C THR A 351 24.59 -32.77 10.90
N SER A 352 24.99 -34.04 10.89
CA SER A 352 25.93 -34.64 11.82
C SER A 352 27.37 -34.37 11.39
N ILE A 353 28.25 -33.94 12.28
CA ILE A 353 29.65 -34.38 12.33
C ILE A 353 30.10 -34.36 13.80
N GLY A 354 30.58 -35.49 14.31
CA GLY A 354 31.09 -35.63 15.67
C GLY A 354 32.58 -35.32 15.80
N SER A 355 33.03 -35.05 17.04
CA SER A 355 34.13 -35.79 17.70
C SER A 355 34.43 -35.19 19.09
N SER A 356 34.84 -36.10 19.97
CA SER A 356 35.04 -36.02 21.42
C SER A 356 36.32 -35.31 21.87
N ALA A 357 36.30 -34.59 23.01
CA ALA A 357 37.38 -34.62 24.03
C ALA A 357 37.05 -33.83 25.33
N THR A 358 36.95 -34.59 26.42
CA THR A 358 37.33 -34.44 27.86
C THR A 358 37.76 -33.10 28.51
N VAL A 359 36.94 -32.66 29.49
CA VAL A 359 37.18 -32.20 30.90
C VAL A 359 38.51 -31.50 31.32
N THR A 360 38.42 -30.27 31.87
CA THR A 360 38.73 -29.91 33.29
C THR A 360 38.47 -28.41 33.59
N PRO A 361 38.22 -28.01 34.86
CA PRO A 361 37.68 -26.70 35.21
C PRO A 361 38.72 -25.74 35.82
N THR A 362 38.72 -24.48 35.39
CA THR A 362 39.35 -23.37 36.14
C THR A 362 38.61 -22.06 35.87
N SER A 363 37.87 -21.57 36.87
CA SER A 363 37.59 -20.14 37.08
C SER A 363 38.83 -19.50 37.75
N PRO A 364 39.12 -18.20 37.54
CA PRO A 364 38.40 -17.17 38.28
C PRO A 364 38.19 -15.84 37.54
N LEU A 365 37.44 -14.98 38.24
CA LEU A 365 37.25 -13.54 38.05
C LEU A 365 36.09 -13.11 37.15
N ALA A 366 34.93 -13.07 37.81
CA ALA A 366 33.78 -12.29 37.38
C ALA A 366 34.15 -10.80 37.31
N THR A 367 34.38 -10.32 36.08
CA THR A 367 34.23 -8.91 35.77
C THR A 367 32.72 -8.64 35.74
N VAL A 368 32.22 -7.98 36.79
CA VAL A 368 30.87 -7.42 36.80
C VAL A 368 30.75 -6.54 35.55
N PRO A 369 29.83 -6.81 34.61
CA PRO A 369 29.57 -5.85 33.56
C PRO A 369 29.03 -4.60 34.26
N SER A 370 29.77 -3.50 34.15
CA SER A 370 29.28 -2.17 34.46
C SER A 370 27.90 -2.03 33.84
N ALA A 371 26.86 -1.95 34.67
CA ALA A 371 25.52 -1.66 34.22
C ALA A 371 25.60 -0.38 33.38
N SER A 372 25.45 -0.53 32.07
CA SER A 372 25.18 0.59 31.19
C SER A 372 23.97 1.27 31.78
N ILE A 373 24.17 2.49 32.27
CA ILE A 373 23.08 3.37 32.71
C ILE A 373 22.14 3.45 31.50
N GLU A 374 21.02 2.73 31.55
CA GLU A 374 19.99 2.83 30.53
C GLU A 374 19.53 4.28 30.53
N GLU A 375 19.90 5.02 29.48
CA GLU A 375 19.34 6.33 29.20
C GLU A 375 17.82 6.19 29.23
N HIS A 376 17.19 6.80 30.22
CA HIS A 376 15.75 6.72 30.42
C HIS A 376 15.09 7.47 29.25
N LYS A 377 14.73 6.73 28.19
CA LYS A 377 14.16 7.35 26.98
C LYS A 377 12.88 8.07 27.33
N SER A 378 12.77 9.32 26.86
CA SER A 378 11.62 10.17 27.14
C SER A 378 10.38 9.75 26.37
N VAL A 379 10.50 8.97 25.30
CA VAL A 379 9.38 8.60 24.43
C VAL A 379 9.63 7.20 23.87
N TYR A 380 8.60 6.35 23.80
CA TYR A 380 8.69 4.97 23.32
C TYR A 380 7.74 4.68 22.17
N TYR A 381 8.10 3.72 21.33
CA TYR A 381 7.20 3.18 20.32
C TYR A 381 5.98 2.51 21.00
N PRO A 382 4.76 2.70 20.47
CA PRO A 382 3.58 2.00 20.97
C PRO A 382 3.67 0.50 20.62
N PRO A 383 2.99 -0.38 21.35
CA PRO A 383 2.80 -1.77 20.93
C PRO A 383 2.19 -1.86 19.53
N MET A 384 2.82 -2.65 18.66
CA MET A 384 2.39 -2.83 17.27
C MET A 384 2.01 -4.28 17.02
N ALA A 385 0.92 -4.51 16.30
CA ALA A 385 0.57 -5.83 15.78
C ALA A 385 0.35 -5.76 14.27
N ILE A 386 0.50 -6.91 13.61
CA ILE A 386 0.27 -7.02 12.17
C ILE A 386 -0.73 -8.14 11.85
N ILE A 387 -1.52 -7.91 10.81
CA ILE A 387 -2.29 -8.92 10.10
C ILE A 387 -1.80 -8.97 8.65
N TYR A 388 -1.52 -10.17 8.17
CA TYR A 388 -1.08 -10.43 6.79
C TYR A 388 -1.68 -11.73 6.27
N ALA A 389 -1.64 -11.96 4.96
CA ALA A 389 -2.01 -13.24 4.34
C ALA A 389 -0.92 -13.70 3.37
N ASN A 390 -0.92 -15.01 3.06
CA ASN A 390 0.07 -15.65 2.18
C ASN A 390 -0.56 -16.68 1.24
N ASN A 391 -1.89 -16.73 1.15
CA ASN A 391 -2.65 -17.77 0.47
C ASN A 391 -3.17 -17.35 -0.92
N THR A 392 -2.99 -16.09 -1.30
CA THR A 392 -3.41 -15.57 -2.62
C THR A 392 -2.18 -15.23 -3.45
N PRO A 393 -2.10 -15.65 -4.73
CA PRO A 393 -1.05 -15.21 -5.64
C PRO A 393 -1.02 -13.69 -5.76
N THR A 394 0.11 -13.09 -5.41
CA THR A 394 0.33 -11.64 -5.45
C THR A 394 1.44 -11.30 -6.43
N VAL A 395 1.22 -10.30 -7.29
CA VAL A 395 2.22 -9.82 -8.24
C VAL A 395 3.48 -9.35 -7.51
N LYS A 396 4.63 -9.89 -7.88
CA LYS A 396 5.95 -9.49 -7.38
C LYS A 396 6.90 -8.97 -8.45
N GLY A 397 6.48 -8.99 -9.72
CA GLY A 397 7.27 -8.51 -10.84
C GLY A 397 6.70 -8.96 -12.18
N ALA A 398 7.45 -8.77 -13.25
CA ALA A 398 7.13 -9.21 -14.61
C ALA A 398 8.38 -9.78 -15.31
N ARG A 399 8.19 -10.76 -16.18
CA ARG A 399 9.25 -11.27 -17.06
C ARG A 399 9.27 -10.49 -18.36
N VAL A 400 10.46 -10.14 -18.83
CA VAL A 400 10.68 -9.30 -20.02
C VAL A 400 11.72 -9.90 -20.96
N ASP A 401 11.63 -9.58 -22.24
CA ASP A 401 12.56 -10.04 -23.28
C ASP A 401 13.73 -9.06 -23.43
N GLY A 402 14.63 -9.01 -22.45
CA GLY A 402 15.71 -8.03 -22.38
C GLY A 402 15.27 -6.66 -21.86
N ILE A 403 16.24 -5.88 -21.37
CA ILE A 403 16.02 -4.57 -20.75
C ILE A 403 15.36 -3.55 -21.69
N GLU A 404 15.62 -3.63 -22.99
CA GLU A 404 15.04 -2.73 -23.99
C GLU A 404 13.53 -2.92 -24.15
N SER A 405 13.03 -4.14 -23.93
CA SER A 405 11.60 -4.46 -24.02
C SER A 405 10.76 -3.79 -22.91
N ILE A 406 11.38 -3.27 -21.86
CA ILE A 406 10.69 -2.56 -20.78
C ILE A 406 9.98 -1.30 -21.30
N SER A 407 10.47 -0.71 -22.40
CA SER A 407 9.83 0.45 -23.04
C SER A 407 8.57 0.12 -23.84
N LEU A 408 8.25 -1.17 -24.04
CA LEU A 408 7.10 -1.62 -24.82
C LEU A 408 5.81 -1.72 -23.99
N HIS A 409 4.66 -1.59 -24.65
CA HIS A 409 3.35 -1.59 -23.98
C HIS A 409 2.99 -2.91 -23.27
N ASN A 410 3.51 -4.04 -23.76
CA ASN A 410 3.24 -5.38 -23.26
C ASN A 410 4.16 -5.83 -22.10
N VAL A 411 4.91 -4.91 -21.50
CA VAL A 411 5.91 -5.21 -20.46
C VAL A 411 5.32 -5.95 -19.24
N TYR A 412 4.01 -5.84 -19.00
CA TYR A 412 3.32 -6.44 -17.86
C TYR A 412 2.45 -7.66 -18.22
N ASP A 413 2.59 -8.24 -19.41
CA ASP A 413 1.77 -9.38 -19.85
C ASP A 413 2.16 -10.70 -19.15
N ASP A 414 3.45 -10.85 -18.81
CA ASP A 414 4.02 -12.04 -18.17
C ASP A 414 4.37 -11.77 -16.71
N LEU A 415 3.35 -11.70 -15.86
CA LEU A 415 3.50 -11.40 -14.43
C LEU A 415 4.08 -12.57 -13.64
N ILE A 416 4.93 -12.22 -12.68
CA ILE A 416 5.51 -13.14 -11.70
C ILE A 416 4.74 -12.99 -10.40
N PHE A 417 4.35 -14.12 -9.80
CA PHE A 417 3.59 -14.14 -8.54
C PHE A 417 4.42 -14.68 -7.37
N GLY A 418 4.06 -14.24 -6.17
CA GLY A 418 4.52 -14.78 -4.89
C GLY A 418 3.36 -14.92 -3.91
N ALA A 419 3.65 -15.42 -2.72
CA ALA A 419 2.66 -15.56 -1.66
C ALA A 419 2.28 -14.19 -1.07
N GLY A 420 0.98 -13.91 -0.97
CA GLY A 420 0.45 -12.70 -0.36
C GLY A 420 -1.06 -12.72 -0.19
N ASP A 421 -1.66 -11.53 -0.21
CA ASP A 421 -3.10 -11.32 -0.03
C ASP A 421 -3.83 -10.93 -1.33
N GLY A 422 -3.19 -11.10 -2.49
CA GLY A 422 -3.66 -10.67 -3.80
C GLY A 422 -3.23 -9.24 -4.19
N VAL A 423 -2.68 -8.46 -3.25
CA VAL A 423 -2.20 -7.09 -3.49
C VAL A 423 -0.81 -6.88 -2.89
N CYS A 424 -0.68 -7.17 -1.61
CA CYS A 424 0.56 -7.08 -0.84
C CYS A 424 1.18 -8.47 -0.67
N LEU A 425 2.48 -8.56 -0.89
CA LEU A 425 3.23 -9.79 -0.60
C LEU A 425 3.30 -9.99 0.91
N ALA A 426 3.21 -11.25 1.36
CA ALA A 426 3.29 -11.59 2.78
C ALA A 426 4.56 -11.02 3.44
N LYS A 427 5.69 -11.05 2.71
CA LYS A 427 6.97 -10.47 3.13
C LYS A 427 6.93 -8.94 3.22
N ALA A 428 6.27 -8.28 2.27
CA ALA A 428 6.13 -6.83 2.25
C ALA A 428 5.15 -6.31 3.32
N ALA A 429 4.23 -7.15 3.81
CA ALA A 429 3.28 -6.83 4.88
C ALA A 429 3.90 -6.87 6.29
N GLN A 430 5.15 -7.32 6.43
CA GLN A 430 5.85 -7.40 7.71
C GLN A 430 6.32 -6.01 8.16
N LEU A 431 6.53 -5.84 9.47
CA LEU A 431 7.21 -4.64 9.98
C LEU A 431 8.67 -4.61 9.49
N PRO A 432 9.22 -3.43 9.12
CA PRO A 432 10.62 -3.29 8.73
C PRO A 432 11.58 -3.63 9.87
N PRO A 433 12.87 -3.90 9.57
CA PRO A 433 13.90 -4.11 10.58
C PRO A 433 13.92 -3.02 11.66
N GLY A 434 14.14 -3.42 12.91
CA GLY A 434 14.11 -2.56 14.09
C GLY A 434 12.73 -2.41 14.74
N TYR A 435 11.64 -2.56 13.97
CA TYR A 435 10.30 -2.56 14.55
C TYR A 435 9.92 -3.91 15.17
N LYS A 436 9.28 -3.89 16.34
CA LYS A 436 8.82 -5.09 17.05
C LYS A 436 7.30 -5.23 16.96
N ALA A 437 6.84 -6.44 16.61
CA ALA A 437 5.42 -6.78 16.65
C ALA A 437 5.12 -7.62 17.89
N CYS A 438 4.22 -7.15 18.74
CA CYS A 438 3.70 -7.94 19.88
C CYS A 438 2.77 -9.08 19.43
N ALA A 439 2.19 -8.98 18.22
CA ALA A 439 1.46 -10.06 17.59
C ALA A 439 1.61 -10.02 16.06
N LYS A 440 1.74 -11.21 15.47
CA LYS A 440 1.75 -11.43 14.01
C LYS A 440 0.68 -12.44 13.67
N VAL A 441 -0.41 -12.00 13.06
CA VAL A 441 -1.58 -12.86 12.80
C VAL A 441 -1.70 -13.13 11.30
N LEU A 442 -1.70 -14.42 10.95
CA LEU A 442 -1.94 -14.87 9.59
C LEU A 442 -3.45 -14.99 9.34
N SER A 443 -3.93 -14.37 8.27
CA SER A 443 -5.31 -14.46 7.78
C SER A 443 -5.35 -15.26 6.48
N ASP A 444 -6.49 -15.86 6.20
CA ASP A 444 -6.83 -16.51 4.94
C ASP A 444 -7.63 -15.60 3.99
N ARG A 445 -7.88 -14.34 4.38
CA ARG A 445 -8.64 -13.38 3.58
C ARG A 445 -7.73 -12.63 2.60
N GLY A 446 -8.29 -12.35 1.42
CA GLY A 446 -7.69 -11.41 0.48
C GLY A 446 -7.63 -9.99 1.02
N HIS A 447 -6.78 -9.16 0.42
CA HIS A 447 -6.37 -7.83 0.90
C HIS A 447 -7.53 -6.94 1.36
N ILE A 448 -8.58 -6.87 0.52
CA ILE A 448 -9.72 -5.97 0.76
C ILE A 448 -10.61 -6.43 1.90
N SER A 449 -10.56 -7.71 2.29
CA SER A 449 -11.41 -8.29 3.33
C SER A 449 -10.69 -8.57 4.65
N LEU A 450 -9.40 -8.21 4.77
CA LEU A 450 -8.61 -8.44 5.99
C LEU A 450 -9.23 -7.81 7.25
N LEU A 451 -9.79 -6.59 7.15
CA LEU A 451 -10.45 -5.97 8.31
C LEU A 451 -11.79 -6.65 8.65
N GLY A 452 -12.40 -7.36 7.71
CA GLY A 452 -13.62 -8.13 7.94
C GLY A 452 -13.37 -9.44 8.69
N ASP A 453 -12.12 -9.85 8.87
CA ASP A 453 -11.68 -11.01 9.65
C ASP A 453 -11.65 -10.67 11.15
N LEU A 454 -12.84 -10.59 11.75
CA LEU A 454 -13.01 -10.11 13.13
C LEU A 454 -12.26 -10.94 14.16
N ASP A 455 -12.10 -12.24 13.93
CA ASP A 455 -11.41 -13.14 14.86
C ASP A 455 -9.91 -12.83 14.88
N ASN A 456 -9.30 -12.69 13.71
CA ASN A 456 -7.88 -12.36 13.62
C ASN A 456 -7.59 -10.91 14.00
N VAL A 457 -8.51 -9.97 13.73
CA VAL A 457 -8.45 -8.61 14.29
C VAL A 457 -8.51 -8.65 15.83
N GLY A 458 -9.38 -9.48 16.40
CA GLY A 458 -9.47 -9.69 17.85
C GLY A 458 -8.16 -10.17 18.46
N LYS A 459 -7.56 -11.23 17.89
CA LYS A 459 -6.26 -11.78 18.33
C LYS A 459 -5.13 -10.75 18.28
N ALA A 460 -5.08 -9.95 17.20
CA ALA A 460 -4.05 -8.93 17.05
C ALA A 460 -4.20 -7.81 18.09
N ILE A 461 -5.44 -7.38 18.36
CA ILE A 461 -5.74 -6.39 19.41
C ILE A 461 -5.42 -6.97 20.80
N GLU A 462 -5.70 -8.25 21.05
CA GLU A 462 -5.36 -8.91 22.31
C GLU A 462 -3.85 -8.86 22.58
N GLY A 463 -3.01 -9.10 21.57
CA GLY A 463 -1.56 -8.94 21.70
C GLY A 463 -1.14 -7.52 22.11
N ILE A 464 -1.76 -6.50 21.49
CA ILE A 464 -1.53 -5.09 21.85
C ILE A 464 -1.94 -4.82 23.30
N VAL A 465 -3.09 -5.35 23.75
CA VAL A 465 -3.60 -5.16 25.11
C VAL A 465 -2.67 -5.83 26.13
N ARG A 466 -2.20 -7.05 25.85
CA ARG A 466 -1.27 -7.79 26.71
C ARG A 466 0.06 -7.07 26.88
N GLU A 467 0.64 -6.57 25.79
CA GLU A 467 1.88 -5.79 25.80
C GLU A 467 1.76 -4.50 26.64
N ARG A 468 0.55 -3.95 26.76
CA ARG A 468 0.26 -2.79 27.62
C ARG A 468 0.08 -3.15 29.09
N GLY A 469 0.01 -4.43 29.43
CA GLY A 469 -0.23 -4.92 30.79
C GLY A 469 -1.68 -4.75 31.29
N TRP A 470 -2.67 -4.86 30.39
CA TRP A 470 -4.10 -4.70 30.71
C TRP A 470 -4.87 -6.01 30.83
#